data_AF-A0A0Q4KXY1-F1
#
_entry.id   AF-A0A0Q4KXY1-F1
#
_cell.length_a   1.000
_cell.length_b   1.000
_cell.length_c   1.000
_cell.angle_alpha   90.00
_cell.angle_beta   90.00
_cell.angle_gamma   90.00
#
_symmetry.space_group_name_H-M   'P 1'
#
loop_
_entity.id
_entity.type
_entity.pdbx_description
1 polymer ?
#
loop_
_entity_poly.entity_id
_entity_poly.type
_entity_poly.pdbx_seq_one_letter_code
_entity_poly.pdbx_strand_id
1 'polypeptide(L)'
;MWCVAGPVAAQQPARDATAPATPANEFVVGPVELLQDVNGTPVRIVANNYFQVLGQSDGLHLASRMEIDLSDLQQKFPSILGAIPLPSDNCASYKPNNLVASLPARELRAENDHATMAIAGRVEVWSCFENPVPKTKLSWKMKCVLGICTKLPVIETSPGDPFKTRAASQSFNATLPVYFRRINDTSLGIVMGTPNVSLTGQYVFVTKGILSIANIDVNEEARKAMSKAIAPNDLIKTIPEEFLVMKPSISDASFYLNNGQLFARVSANALIPPEKITEWIKLMMKKPTP
;
A
#
# COMPACT_ATOMS: atom_id res chain seq x y z
N MET A 1 15.41 46.94 8.89
CA MET A 1 14.37 46.09 9.49
C MET A 1 14.78 44.64 9.20
N TRP A 2 15.35 43.94 10.18
CA TRP A 2 15.93 42.59 10.00
C TRP A 2 14.97 41.58 10.64
N CYS A 3 14.40 40.67 9.86
CA CYS A 3 13.58 39.59 10.37
C CYS A 3 14.48 38.43 10.80
N VAL A 4 14.54 38.18 12.11
CA VAL A 4 15.23 37.04 12.70
C VAL A 4 14.30 35.83 12.61
N ALA A 5 14.73 34.80 11.87
CA ALA A 5 14.03 33.52 11.80
C ALA A 5 14.11 32.81 13.16
N GLY A 6 12.95 32.54 13.77
CA GLY A 6 12.86 31.77 15.01
C GLY A 6 13.19 30.28 14.79
N PRO A 7 13.63 29.57 15.84
CA PRO A 7 14.01 28.17 15.74
C PRO A 7 12.80 27.29 15.37
N VAL A 8 13.03 26.39 14.41
CA VAL A 8 12.11 25.31 14.04
C VAL A 8 11.93 24.40 15.25
N ALA A 9 10.71 24.31 15.76
CA ALA A 9 10.37 23.40 16.85
C ALA A 9 10.63 21.96 16.40
N ALA A 10 11.53 21.27 17.10
CA ALA A 10 11.75 19.84 16.93
C ALA A 10 10.45 19.10 17.27
N GLN A 11 9.88 18.39 16.28
CA GLN A 11 8.80 17.44 16.51
C GLN A 11 9.27 16.41 17.53
N GLN A 12 8.55 16.30 18.65
CA GLN A 12 8.77 15.23 19.62
C GLN A 12 8.63 13.87 18.92
N PRO A 13 9.51 12.89 19.21
CA PRO A 13 9.37 11.55 18.67
C PRO A 13 7.99 10.99 19.06
N ALA A 14 7.30 10.44 18.07
CA ALA A 14 6.03 9.76 18.26
C ALA A 14 6.18 8.71 19.37
N ARG A 15 5.26 8.69 20.33
CA ARG A 15 5.21 7.63 21.33
C ARG A 15 5.00 6.31 20.61
N ASP A 16 5.97 5.41 20.70
CA ASP A 16 5.86 4.06 20.16
C ASP A 16 4.64 3.36 20.79
N ALA A 17 3.66 3.00 19.96
CA ALA A 17 2.55 2.15 20.36
C ALA A 17 3.11 0.74 20.62
N THR A 18 3.49 0.48 21.87
CA THR A 18 4.04 -0.80 22.31
C THR A 18 2.96 -1.88 22.30
N ALA A 19 3.34 -3.11 21.93
CA ALA A 19 2.46 -4.26 22.01
C ALA A 19 1.82 -4.38 23.41
N PRO A 20 0.48 -4.35 23.53
CA PRO A 20 -0.18 -4.44 24.84
C PRO A 20 -0.12 -5.87 25.39
N ALA A 21 -0.07 -5.98 26.72
CA ALA A 21 0.19 -7.21 27.45
C ALA A 21 -0.87 -8.30 27.23
N THR A 22 -0.41 -9.55 27.06
CA THR A 22 -1.25 -10.75 26.98
C THR A 22 -1.80 -11.12 28.37
N PRO A 23 -3.13 -11.25 28.56
CA PRO A 23 -3.71 -11.66 29.84
C PRO A 23 -3.44 -13.15 30.15
N ALA A 24 -3.37 -13.48 31.44
CA ALA A 24 -2.84 -14.76 31.96
C ALA A 24 -3.69 -16.02 31.65
N ASN A 25 -4.86 -15.89 31.02
CA ASN A 25 -5.83 -16.98 30.79
C ASN A 25 -6.26 -17.10 29.31
N GLU A 26 -5.38 -16.74 28.38
CA GLU A 26 -5.65 -16.93 26.94
C GLU A 26 -5.15 -18.29 26.45
N PHE A 27 -5.92 -18.92 25.56
CA PHE A 27 -5.44 -20.01 24.73
C PHE A 27 -5.27 -19.55 23.29
N VAL A 28 -4.32 -20.16 22.57
CA VAL A 28 -3.92 -19.76 21.22
C VAL A 28 -4.36 -20.80 20.21
N VAL A 29 -4.92 -20.35 19.09
CA VAL A 29 -5.21 -21.13 17.89
C VAL A 29 -4.49 -20.48 16.71
N GLY A 30 -3.54 -21.21 16.14
CA GLY A 30 -2.68 -20.72 15.06
C GLY A 30 -1.27 -21.33 15.11
N PRO A 31 -0.35 -20.90 14.23
CA PRO A 31 -0.53 -19.86 13.23
C PRO A 31 -1.37 -20.31 12.03
N VAL A 32 -2.18 -19.42 11.47
CA VAL A 32 -2.82 -19.59 10.16
C VAL A 32 -2.09 -18.69 9.16
N GLU A 33 -1.53 -19.31 8.12
CA GLU A 33 -0.85 -18.58 7.06
C GLU A 33 -1.78 -18.33 5.88
N LEU A 34 -1.86 -17.08 5.43
CA LEU A 34 -2.54 -16.67 4.22
C LEU A 34 -1.50 -16.17 3.21
N LEU A 35 -1.58 -16.69 1.99
CA LEU A 35 -0.79 -16.20 0.86
C LEU A 35 -1.72 -15.40 -0.07
N GLN A 36 -1.39 -14.14 -0.29
CA GLN A 36 -2.15 -13.23 -1.15
C GLN A 36 -1.25 -12.67 -2.24
N ASP A 37 -1.74 -12.61 -3.47
CA ASP A 37 -1.04 -11.93 -4.56
C ASP A 37 -1.45 -10.46 -4.64
N VAL A 38 -0.50 -9.56 -4.40
CA VAL A 38 -0.71 -8.11 -4.42
C VAL A 38 0.07 -7.53 -5.58
N ASN A 39 -0.62 -7.32 -6.70
CA ASN A 39 -0.06 -6.76 -7.93
C ASN A 39 1.16 -7.57 -8.44
N GLY A 40 1.07 -8.91 -8.43
CA GLY A 40 2.14 -9.81 -8.86
C GLY A 40 3.22 -10.07 -7.81
N THR A 41 3.06 -9.51 -6.60
CA THR A 41 3.95 -9.76 -5.47
C THR A 41 3.24 -10.65 -4.45
N PRO A 42 3.71 -11.89 -4.21
CA PRO A 42 3.14 -12.75 -3.19
C PRO A 42 3.48 -12.21 -1.79
N VAL A 43 2.45 -11.97 -0.99
CA VAL A 43 2.51 -11.49 0.39
C VAL A 43 2.01 -12.60 1.31
N ARG A 44 2.81 -12.91 2.33
CA ARG A 44 2.48 -13.86 3.40
C ARG A 44 1.98 -13.11 4.62
N ILE A 45 0.80 -13.47 5.09
CA ILE A 45 0.18 -12.92 6.29
C ILE A 45 0.02 -14.05 7.28
N VAL A 46 0.44 -13.84 8.53
CA VAL A 46 0.33 -14.87 9.57
C VAL A 46 -0.61 -14.36 10.65
N ALA A 47 -1.68 -15.11 10.93
CA ALA A 47 -2.64 -14.77 11.96
C ALA A 47 -2.56 -15.75 13.15
N ASN A 48 -2.55 -15.21 14.36
CA ASN A 48 -2.70 -15.96 15.61
C ASN A 48 -3.97 -15.50 16.30
N ASN A 49 -4.82 -16.44 16.70
CA ASN A 49 -6.04 -16.14 17.42
C ASN A 49 -5.88 -16.51 18.89
N TYR A 50 -6.11 -15.54 19.76
CA TYR A 50 -6.10 -15.68 21.21
C TYR A 50 -7.54 -15.64 21.70
N PHE A 51 -7.87 -16.51 22.64
CA PHE A 51 -9.23 -16.62 23.16
C PHE A 51 -9.22 -16.69 24.68
N GLN A 52 -10.18 -16.00 25.29
CA GLN A 52 -10.41 -16.01 26.72
C GLN A 52 -11.89 -16.30 26.99
N VAL A 53 -12.16 -17.27 27.86
CA VAL A 53 -13.51 -17.61 28.30
C VAL A 53 -13.68 -17.18 29.75
N LEU A 54 -14.71 -16.37 30.01
CA LEU A 54 -15.07 -15.85 31.32
C LEU A 54 -16.50 -16.27 31.65
N GLY A 55 -16.69 -17.02 32.73
CA GLY A 55 -18.03 -17.33 33.24
C GLY A 55 -18.61 -16.14 33.99
N GLN A 56 -19.84 -15.75 33.65
CA GLN A 56 -20.61 -14.71 34.33
C GLN A 56 -22.05 -15.18 34.57
N SER A 57 -22.85 -14.40 35.32
CA SER A 57 -24.23 -14.77 35.68
C SER A 57 -25.17 -14.87 34.48
N ASP A 58 -24.87 -14.16 33.40
CA ASP A 58 -25.64 -14.09 32.15
C ASP A 58 -25.13 -15.05 31.07
N GLY A 59 -24.09 -15.86 31.36
CA GLY A 59 -23.56 -16.86 30.43
C GLY A 59 -22.03 -16.93 30.40
N LEU A 60 -21.49 -17.50 29.33
CA LEU A 60 -20.05 -17.48 29.06
C LEU A 60 -19.74 -16.31 28.13
N HIS A 61 -18.88 -15.40 28.60
CA HIS A 61 -18.32 -14.32 27.81
C HIS A 61 -17.03 -14.81 27.18
N LEU A 62 -16.95 -14.69 25.88
CA LEU A 62 -15.82 -15.08 25.09
C LEU A 62 -15.19 -13.84 24.47
N ALA A 63 -13.97 -13.54 24.87
CA ALA A 63 -13.16 -12.53 24.20
C ALA A 63 -12.21 -13.23 23.23
N SER A 64 -12.11 -12.73 22.01
CA SER A 64 -11.10 -13.12 21.04
C SER A 64 -10.23 -11.92 20.68
N ARG A 65 -8.95 -12.21 20.44
CA ARG A 65 -7.97 -11.25 19.93
C ARG A 65 -7.20 -11.95 18.82
N MET A 66 -7.35 -11.46 17.61
CA MET A 66 -6.55 -11.88 16.47
C MET A 66 -5.37 -10.94 16.32
N GLU A 67 -4.17 -11.49 16.25
CA GLU A 67 -2.94 -10.77 15.91
C GLU A 67 -2.46 -11.20 14.54
N ILE A 68 -2.26 -10.22 13.67
CA ILE A 68 -1.93 -10.42 12.27
C ILE A 68 -0.57 -9.81 12.02
N ASP A 69 0.40 -10.64 11.69
CA ASP A 69 1.74 -10.23 11.26
C ASP A 69 1.68 -9.73 9.82
N LEU A 70 1.98 -8.45 9.63
CA LEU A 70 2.04 -7.76 8.34
C LEU A 70 3.48 -7.39 7.96
N SER A 71 4.50 -8.00 8.59
CA SER A 71 5.91 -7.71 8.35
C SER A 71 6.33 -7.99 6.90
N ASP A 72 5.83 -9.07 6.29
CA ASP A 72 6.12 -9.40 4.88
C ASP A 72 5.50 -8.36 3.93
N LEU A 73 4.27 -7.89 4.22
CA LEU A 73 3.64 -6.80 3.50
C LEU A 73 4.47 -5.51 3.62
N GLN A 74 4.88 -5.16 4.84
CA GLN A 74 5.72 -4.00 5.11
C GLN A 74 7.04 -4.05 4.34
N GLN A 75 7.72 -5.20 4.31
CA GLN A 75 9.00 -5.37 3.60
C GLN A 75 8.84 -5.31 2.07
N LYS A 76 7.73 -5.84 1.55
CA LYS A 76 7.46 -5.91 0.10
C LYS A 76 6.72 -4.69 -0.44
N PHE A 77 6.24 -3.80 0.43
CA PHE A 77 5.53 -2.58 0.07
C PHE A 77 6.23 -1.72 -1.00
N PRO A 78 7.57 -1.51 -0.94
CA PRO A 78 8.27 -0.77 -1.99
C PRO A 78 8.14 -1.40 -3.38
N SER A 79 8.20 -2.73 -3.48
CA SER A 79 8.04 -3.48 -4.71
C SER A 79 6.60 -3.44 -5.22
N ILE A 80 5.62 -3.59 -4.32
CA ILE A 80 4.18 -3.53 -4.64
C ILE A 80 3.83 -2.17 -5.26
N LEU A 81 4.25 -1.06 -4.63
CA LEU A 81 4.04 0.27 -5.20
C LEU A 81 4.94 0.54 -6.42
N GLY A 82 6.04 -0.19 -6.57
CA GLY A 82 6.94 -0.08 -7.72
C GLY A 82 6.41 -0.69 -9.00
N ALA A 83 5.46 -1.60 -8.90
CA ALA A 83 4.76 -2.16 -10.04
C ALA A 83 3.74 -1.18 -10.65
N ILE A 84 3.42 -0.08 -9.97
CA ILE A 84 2.50 0.95 -10.48
C ILE A 84 3.19 1.67 -11.64
N PRO A 85 2.62 1.67 -12.86
CA PRO A 85 3.22 2.33 -14.01
C PRO A 85 3.20 3.85 -13.80
N LEU A 86 4.38 4.44 -13.71
CA LEU A 86 4.55 5.88 -13.63
C LEU A 86 4.95 6.44 -15.01
N PRO A 87 4.50 7.66 -15.36
CA PRO A 87 5.01 8.38 -16.53
C PRO A 87 6.54 8.47 -16.44
N SER A 88 7.23 7.87 -17.40
CA SER A 88 8.70 7.79 -17.43
C SER A 88 9.29 8.31 -18.73
N ASP A 89 8.48 8.44 -19.78
CA ASP A 89 8.89 8.99 -21.07
C ASP A 89 8.87 10.52 -21.03
N ASN A 90 10.07 11.12 -21.06
CA ASN A 90 10.22 12.58 -21.08
C ASN A 90 9.79 13.23 -22.39
N CYS A 91 9.60 12.46 -23.47
CA CYS A 91 9.13 12.93 -24.76
C CYS A 91 8.00 12.05 -25.33
N ALA A 92 7.06 11.62 -24.47
CA ALA A 92 5.85 10.90 -24.88
C ALA A 92 5.07 11.62 -26.00
N SER A 93 5.18 12.95 -26.05
CA SER A 93 4.73 13.77 -27.17
C SER A 93 5.71 14.92 -27.47
N TYR A 94 5.76 15.38 -28.72
CA TYR A 94 6.49 16.60 -29.11
C TYR A 94 5.72 17.87 -28.71
N LYS A 95 5.47 18.03 -27.41
CA LYS A 95 4.78 19.17 -26.81
C LYS A 95 5.51 19.64 -25.54
N PRO A 96 5.24 20.87 -25.08
CA PRO A 96 5.55 21.26 -23.72
C PRO A 96 4.81 20.37 -22.70
N ASN A 97 5.38 20.25 -21.49
CA ASN A 97 4.74 19.61 -20.33
C ASN A 97 4.61 18.07 -20.36
N ASN A 98 5.56 17.35 -20.97
CA ASN A 98 5.71 15.92 -20.71
C ASN A 98 6.13 15.69 -19.26
N LEU A 99 5.47 14.76 -18.58
CA LEU A 99 5.70 14.52 -17.15
C LEU A 99 6.49 13.24 -16.96
N VAL A 100 7.47 13.31 -16.06
CA VAL A 100 8.22 12.15 -15.58
C VAL A 100 8.10 12.11 -14.07
N ALA A 101 7.58 11.01 -13.53
CA ALA A 101 7.43 10.80 -12.11
C ALA A 101 8.32 9.67 -11.63
N SER A 102 8.87 9.83 -10.43
CA SER A 102 9.65 8.80 -9.75
C SER A 102 9.30 8.80 -8.26
N LEU A 103 9.22 7.61 -7.67
CA LEU A 103 8.93 7.41 -6.26
C LEU A 103 10.11 6.68 -5.60
N PRO A 104 11.26 7.31 -5.33
CA PRO A 104 12.43 6.61 -4.81
C PRO A 104 12.23 6.03 -3.39
N ALA A 105 11.38 6.64 -2.56
CA ALA A 105 11.09 6.12 -1.22
C ALA A 105 9.61 5.75 -1.10
N ARG A 106 9.37 4.56 -0.56
CA ARG A 106 8.05 3.95 -0.34
C ARG A 106 8.16 3.14 0.93
N GLU A 107 7.32 3.40 1.90
CA GLU A 107 7.36 2.75 3.20
C GLU A 107 5.95 2.55 3.73
N LEU A 108 5.74 1.43 4.42
CA LEU A 108 4.55 1.18 5.22
C LEU A 108 5.00 1.02 6.68
N ARG A 109 4.43 1.79 7.59
CA ARG A 109 4.77 1.76 9.02
C ARG A 109 3.51 1.88 9.87
N ALA A 110 3.56 1.48 11.13
CA ALA A 110 2.48 1.79 12.07
C ALA A 110 2.78 3.13 12.76
N GLU A 111 1.75 3.96 12.91
CA GLU A 111 1.76 5.19 13.67
C GLU A 111 0.54 5.18 14.60
N ASN A 112 0.76 5.09 15.91
CA ASN A 112 -0.30 4.96 16.90
C ASN A 112 -1.19 3.73 16.62
N ASP A 113 -2.43 3.94 16.18
CA ASP A 113 -3.49 2.96 15.93
C ASP A 113 -3.72 2.66 14.44
N HIS A 114 -2.93 3.25 13.55
CA HIS A 114 -3.10 3.14 12.10
C HIS A 114 -1.80 2.79 11.38
N ALA A 115 -1.93 2.26 10.16
CA ALA A 115 -0.80 2.12 9.27
C ALA A 115 -0.64 3.40 8.45
N THR A 116 0.56 3.94 8.36
CA THR A 116 0.89 5.09 7.52
C THR A 116 1.72 4.62 6.34
N MET A 117 1.20 4.88 5.14
CA MET A 117 1.98 4.77 3.91
C MET A 117 2.72 6.08 3.70
N ALA A 118 4.06 6.02 3.67
CA ALA A 118 4.91 7.17 3.40
C ALA A 118 5.58 7.02 2.04
N ILE A 119 5.48 8.04 1.21
CA ILE A 119 6.02 8.06 -0.14
C ILE A 119 6.80 9.36 -0.33
N ALA A 120 8.04 9.25 -0.79
CA ALA A 120 8.80 10.40 -1.29
C ALA A 120 8.98 10.27 -2.80
N GLY A 121 8.74 11.38 -3.50
CA GLY A 121 8.68 11.42 -4.94
C GLY A 121 9.31 12.66 -5.55
N ARG A 122 9.55 12.57 -6.85
CA ARG A 122 9.93 13.71 -7.69
C ARG A 122 9.15 13.66 -8.99
N VAL A 123 8.59 14.80 -9.35
CA VAL A 123 7.99 15.04 -10.66
C VAL A 123 8.88 16.01 -11.43
N GLU A 124 9.20 15.65 -12.66
CA GLU A 124 9.89 16.49 -13.62
C GLU A 124 8.98 16.83 -14.79
N VAL A 125 9.06 18.07 -15.25
CA VAL A 125 8.34 18.55 -16.42
C VAL A 125 9.37 18.76 -17.52
N TRP A 126 9.13 18.13 -18.66
CA TRP A 126 9.97 18.17 -19.85
C TRP A 126 9.21 18.82 -21.00
N SER A 127 9.88 19.69 -21.74
CA SER A 127 9.39 20.21 -23.01
C SER A 127 10.16 19.54 -24.13
N CYS A 128 9.43 18.88 -25.02
CA CYS A 128 10.01 18.21 -26.17
C CYS A 128 9.49 18.82 -27.47
N PHE A 129 10.41 19.06 -28.40
CA PHE A 129 10.12 19.58 -29.72
C PHE A 129 10.70 18.65 -30.77
N GLU A 130 9.97 18.48 -31.87
CA GLU A 130 10.44 17.72 -33.01
C GLU A 130 11.72 18.37 -33.58
N ASN A 131 12.69 17.53 -33.92
CA ASN A 131 13.91 18.01 -34.55
C ASN A 131 13.66 18.14 -36.06
N PRO A 132 13.72 19.36 -36.63
CA PRO A 132 13.48 19.57 -38.05
C PRO A 132 14.63 19.03 -38.91
N VAL A 133 15.75 18.63 -38.31
CA VAL A 133 16.91 18.08 -39.02
C VAL A 133 16.87 16.54 -38.96
N PRO A 134 16.63 15.84 -40.09
CA PRO A 134 16.62 14.38 -40.11
C PRO A 134 18.04 13.82 -39.94
N LYS A 135 18.14 12.69 -39.25
CA LYS A 135 19.35 11.87 -39.26
C LYS A 135 19.49 11.21 -40.63
N THR A 136 20.64 11.40 -41.27
CA THR A 136 20.97 10.76 -42.54
C THR A 136 22.00 9.65 -42.31
N LYS A 137 21.73 8.47 -42.84
CA LYS A 137 22.68 7.34 -42.84
C LYS A 137 22.88 6.86 -44.27
N LEU A 138 24.14 6.73 -44.67
CA LEU A 138 24.49 6.08 -45.93
C LEU A 138 24.45 4.56 -45.73
N SER A 139 23.53 3.88 -46.41
CA SER A 139 23.46 2.42 -46.43
C SER A 139 23.79 1.92 -47.84
N TRP A 140 24.54 0.82 -47.94
CA TRP A 140 24.80 0.18 -49.22
C TRP A 140 23.79 -0.94 -49.42
N LYS A 141 22.80 -0.72 -50.28
CA LYS A 141 21.77 -1.72 -50.58
C LYS A 141 22.02 -2.34 -51.94
N MET A 142 21.88 -3.66 -52.01
CA MET A 142 21.94 -4.39 -53.27
C MET A 142 20.68 -4.06 -54.07
N LYS A 143 20.84 -3.51 -55.28
CA LYS A 143 19.73 -3.23 -56.18
C LYS A 143 20.03 -3.88 -57.53
N CYS A 144 19.07 -4.63 -58.05
CA CYS A 144 19.19 -5.27 -59.35
C CYS A 144 18.43 -4.45 -60.39
N VAL A 145 19.10 -4.04 -61.46
CA VAL A 145 18.52 -3.31 -62.59
C VAL A 145 18.90 -4.06 -63.85
N LEU A 146 17.90 -4.48 -64.63
CA LEU A 146 18.11 -5.26 -65.87
C LEU A 146 18.96 -6.54 -65.67
N GLY A 147 18.72 -7.28 -64.58
CA GLY A 147 19.39 -8.56 -64.30
C GLY A 147 20.80 -8.44 -63.70
N ILE A 148 21.36 -7.24 -63.58
CA ILE A 148 22.66 -7.00 -62.94
C ILE A 148 22.43 -6.40 -61.56
N CYS A 149 22.93 -7.09 -60.52
CA CYS A 149 22.84 -6.64 -59.13
C CYS A 149 24.11 -5.90 -58.72
N THR A 150 23.95 -4.65 -58.26
CA THR A 150 25.06 -3.83 -57.77
C THR A 150 24.70 -3.19 -56.43
N LYS A 151 25.71 -2.99 -55.57
CA LYS A 151 25.53 -2.26 -54.31
C LYS A 151 25.50 -0.78 -54.63
N LEU A 152 24.34 -0.17 -54.48
CA LEU A 152 24.18 1.27 -54.63
C LEU A 152 24.12 1.95 -53.25
N PRO A 153 24.73 3.13 -53.11
CA PRO A 153 24.54 3.94 -51.92
C PRO A 153 23.10 4.45 -51.89
N VAL A 154 22.41 4.20 -50.78
CA VAL A 154 21.06 4.70 -50.50
C VAL A 154 21.15 5.54 -49.24
N ILE A 155 20.74 6.80 -49.37
CA ILE A 155 20.58 7.71 -48.22
C ILE A 155 19.28 7.34 -47.52
N GLU A 156 19.38 6.85 -46.30
CA GLU A 156 18.24 6.64 -45.42
C GLU A 156 18.10 7.85 -44.51
N THR A 157 16.94 8.49 -44.53
CA THR A 157 16.58 9.57 -43.60
C THR A 157 15.66 9.03 -42.51
N SER A 158 16.02 9.25 -41.26
CA SER A 158 15.16 9.00 -40.10
C SER A 158 14.93 10.31 -39.34
N PRO A 159 13.87 10.43 -38.52
CA PRO A 159 13.71 11.56 -37.62
C PRO A 159 14.98 11.82 -36.79
N GLY A 160 15.31 13.09 -36.58
CA GLY A 160 16.40 13.50 -35.69
C GLY A 160 16.05 13.25 -34.23
N ASP A 161 17.06 13.30 -33.34
CA ASP A 161 16.78 13.23 -31.90
C ASP A 161 16.03 14.49 -31.46
N PRO A 162 14.93 14.37 -30.71
CA PRO A 162 14.14 15.53 -30.31
C PRO A 162 14.93 16.47 -29.40
N PHE A 163 14.59 17.75 -29.49
CA PHE A 163 15.07 18.73 -28.52
C PHE A 163 14.27 18.57 -27.24
N LYS A 164 14.96 18.20 -26.15
CA LYS A 164 14.36 18.05 -24.83
C LYS A 164 14.97 19.01 -23.84
N THR A 165 14.12 19.71 -23.09
CA THR A 165 14.53 20.64 -22.04
C THR A 165 13.73 20.34 -20.78
N ARG A 166 14.40 20.30 -19.63
CA ARG A 166 13.71 20.16 -18.34
C ARG A 166 13.18 21.54 -17.95
N ALA A 167 11.87 21.70 -17.98
CA ALA A 167 11.17 22.95 -17.67
C ALA A 167 11.01 23.16 -16.16
N ALA A 168 10.77 22.09 -15.40
CA ALA A 168 10.61 22.16 -13.95
C ALA A 168 10.95 20.84 -13.26
N SER A 169 11.25 20.91 -11.96
CA SER A 169 11.38 19.74 -11.09
C SER A 169 10.82 20.08 -9.71
N GLN A 170 9.98 19.21 -9.17
CA GLN A 170 9.36 19.37 -7.87
C GLN A 170 9.45 18.05 -7.10
N SER A 171 10.06 18.09 -5.92
CA SER A 171 10.08 16.96 -4.99
C SER A 171 8.91 17.08 -3.99
N PHE A 172 8.40 15.95 -3.53
CA PHE A 172 7.29 15.89 -2.59
C PHE A 172 7.45 14.72 -1.63
N ASN A 173 6.84 14.86 -0.45
CA ASN A 173 6.57 13.77 0.47
C ASN A 173 5.07 13.69 0.69
N ALA A 174 4.53 12.49 0.63
CA ALA A 174 3.12 12.21 0.88
C ALA A 174 3.02 11.16 1.99
N THR A 175 2.12 11.37 2.94
CA THR A 175 1.69 10.35 3.88
C THR A 175 0.20 10.09 3.72
N LEU A 176 -0.19 8.83 3.80
CA LEU A 176 -1.58 8.40 3.70
C LEU A 176 -1.88 7.41 4.83
N PRO A 177 -2.62 7.82 5.87
CA PRO A 177 -2.98 6.93 6.95
C PRO A 177 -4.08 5.94 6.52
N VAL A 178 -4.04 4.74 7.08
CA VAL A 178 -4.89 3.60 6.76
C VAL A 178 -5.44 3.04 8.08
N TYR A 179 -6.76 3.06 8.20
CA TYR A 179 -7.49 2.69 9.41
C TYR A 179 -8.34 1.46 9.17
N PHE A 180 -8.56 0.69 10.23
CA PHE A 180 -9.72 -0.18 10.27
C PHE A 180 -10.98 0.62 10.57
N ARG A 181 -12.08 0.25 9.92
CA ARG A 181 -13.41 0.78 10.21
C ARG A 181 -14.37 -0.37 10.38
N ARG A 182 -15.04 -0.40 11.52
CA ARG A 182 -16.20 -1.29 11.74
C ARG A 182 -17.32 -0.91 10.78
N ILE A 183 -17.69 -1.83 9.89
CA ILE A 183 -18.82 -1.65 8.95
C ILE A 183 -20.11 -2.02 9.66
N ASN A 184 -20.09 -3.14 10.38
CA ASN A 184 -21.18 -3.65 11.21
C ASN A 184 -20.56 -4.46 12.38
N ASP A 185 -21.39 -5.13 13.17
CA ASP A 185 -20.94 -5.89 14.34
C ASP A 185 -19.96 -7.03 14.01
N THR A 186 -20.02 -7.57 12.80
CA THR A 186 -19.27 -8.76 12.39
C THR A 186 -18.29 -8.50 11.24
N SER A 187 -18.16 -7.26 10.78
CA SER A 187 -17.41 -6.94 9.56
C SER A 187 -16.55 -5.69 9.73
N LEU A 188 -15.31 -5.80 9.26
CA LEU A 188 -14.34 -4.72 9.17
C LEU A 188 -14.12 -4.31 7.72
N GLY A 189 -13.88 -3.03 7.52
CA GLY A 189 -13.36 -2.46 6.30
C GLY A 189 -12.03 -1.77 6.56
N ILE A 190 -11.31 -1.49 5.48
CA ILE A 190 -10.14 -0.61 5.51
C ILE A 190 -10.53 0.72 4.89
N VAL A 191 -10.14 1.80 5.55
CA VAL A 191 -10.43 3.16 5.10
C VAL A 191 -9.14 3.96 5.06
N MET A 192 -8.94 4.65 3.95
CA MET A 192 -7.83 5.59 3.81
C MET A 192 -8.25 6.92 4.42
N GLY A 193 -7.39 7.52 5.24
CA GLY A 193 -7.58 8.89 5.70
C GLY A 193 -7.24 9.90 4.60
N THR A 194 -7.15 11.16 4.99
CA THR A 194 -6.78 12.23 4.05
C THR A 194 -5.27 12.21 3.81
N PRO A 195 -4.80 12.19 2.55
CA PRO A 195 -3.38 12.27 2.26
C PRO A 195 -2.82 13.63 2.70
N ASN A 196 -1.68 13.63 3.36
CA ASN A 196 -0.92 14.82 3.67
C ASN A 196 0.27 14.92 2.70
N VAL A 197 0.23 15.89 1.80
CA VAL A 197 1.28 16.10 0.80
C VAL A 197 2.04 17.38 1.13
N SER A 198 3.34 17.24 1.35
CA SER A 198 4.28 18.33 1.53
C SER A 198 5.18 18.45 0.31
N LEU A 199 5.41 19.68 -0.12
CA LEU A 199 6.25 20.00 -1.28
C LEU A 199 7.54 20.62 -0.80
N THR A 200 8.67 20.09 -1.24
CA THR A 200 10.00 20.49 -0.73
C THR A 200 10.77 21.34 -1.74
N GLY A 201 10.10 22.21 -2.52
CA GLY A 201 10.71 22.95 -3.64
C GLY A 201 10.21 24.40 -3.80
N GLN A 202 10.95 25.18 -4.60
CA GLN A 202 10.75 26.63 -4.76
C GLN A 202 9.50 27.02 -5.58
N TYR A 203 8.92 26.08 -6.33
CA TYR A 203 7.87 26.37 -7.31
C TYR A 203 6.46 26.01 -6.79
N VAL A 204 6.05 26.65 -5.69
CA VAL A 204 4.75 26.43 -5.05
C VAL A 204 3.55 26.81 -5.95
N PHE A 205 3.76 27.56 -7.05
CA PHE A 205 2.69 27.91 -7.99
C PHE A 205 2.42 26.85 -9.08
N VAL A 206 3.38 25.95 -9.37
CA VAL A 206 3.22 24.87 -10.38
C VAL A 206 2.46 23.68 -9.79
N THR A 207 2.00 23.82 -8.55
CA THR A 207 1.58 22.73 -7.67
C THR A 207 0.19 22.22 -7.98
N LYS A 208 -0.78 23.06 -8.30
CA LYS A 208 -2.15 22.58 -8.57
C LYS A 208 -2.23 21.70 -9.82
N GLY A 209 -1.46 22.03 -10.87
CA GLY A 209 -1.42 21.25 -12.11
C GLY A 209 -0.54 19.99 -12.02
N ILE A 210 0.55 20.03 -11.25
CA ILE A 210 1.40 18.85 -11.02
C ILE A 210 0.71 17.88 -10.04
N LEU A 211 0.07 18.38 -8.98
CA LEU A 211 -0.68 17.55 -8.02
C LEU A 211 -1.94 16.93 -8.64
N SER A 212 -2.59 17.59 -9.61
CA SER A 212 -3.75 17.03 -10.32
C SER A 212 -3.40 15.97 -11.37
N ILE A 213 -2.13 15.84 -11.77
CA ILE A 213 -1.68 14.84 -12.75
C ILE A 213 -0.80 13.77 -12.11
N ALA A 214 -0.10 14.09 -11.01
CA ALA A 214 0.32 13.11 -10.00
C ALA A 214 -0.89 12.47 -9.26
N ASN A 215 -2.09 12.98 -9.52
CA ASN A 215 -3.38 12.33 -9.34
C ASN A 215 -3.65 11.22 -10.38
N ILE A 216 -2.61 10.64 -11.01
CA ILE A 216 -2.56 9.17 -11.12
C ILE A 216 -3.05 8.70 -9.77
N ASP A 217 -4.00 7.79 -9.73
CA ASP A 217 -4.61 7.43 -8.46
C ASP A 217 -3.65 6.56 -7.63
N VAL A 218 -2.43 7.04 -7.36
CA VAL A 218 -1.50 6.47 -6.39
C VAL A 218 -2.24 6.23 -5.07
N ASN A 219 -3.17 7.12 -4.71
CA ASN A 219 -4.05 6.91 -3.56
C ASN A 219 -5.03 5.73 -3.76
N GLU A 220 -5.66 5.56 -4.92
CA GLU A 220 -6.61 4.48 -5.14
C GLU A 220 -5.93 3.15 -5.55
N GLU A 221 -4.83 3.15 -6.29
CA GLU A 221 -3.94 2.01 -6.49
C GLU A 221 -3.25 1.59 -5.18
N ALA A 222 -2.80 2.51 -4.32
CA ALA A 222 -2.33 2.15 -2.97
C ALA A 222 -3.48 1.62 -2.11
N ARG A 223 -4.67 2.22 -2.17
CA ARG A 223 -5.88 1.69 -1.50
C ARG A 223 -6.20 0.28 -1.99
N LYS A 224 -6.16 0.04 -3.29
CA LYS A 224 -6.45 -1.26 -3.92
C LYS A 224 -5.39 -2.29 -3.56
N ALA A 225 -4.11 -1.91 -3.56
CA ALA A 225 -3.03 -2.76 -3.10
C ALA A 225 -3.21 -3.13 -1.62
N MET A 226 -3.47 -2.16 -0.74
CA MET A 226 -3.71 -2.40 0.69
C MET A 226 -4.97 -3.20 0.96
N SER A 227 -6.06 -2.93 0.25
CA SER A 227 -7.33 -3.65 0.39
C SER A 227 -7.23 -5.09 -0.10
N LYS A 228 -6.37 -5.35 -1.10
CA LYS A 228 -6.03 -6.71 -1.55
C LYS A 228 -5.14 -7.41 -0.53
N ALA A 229 -4.14 -6.71 0.01
CA ALA A 229 -3.15 -7.25 0.93
C ALA A 229 -3.68 -7.50 2.34
N ILE A 230 -4.75 -6.82 2.74
CA ILE A 230 -5.37 -6.96 4.05
C ILE A 230 -6.87 -7.12 3.81
N ALA A 231 -7.24 -8.06 2.95
CA ALA A 231 -8.64 -8.33 2.64
C ALA A 231 -9.38 -8.76 3.92
N PRO A 232 -10.25 -7.92 4.51
CA PRO A 232 -10.78 -8.18 5.85
C PRO A 232 -11.62 -9.46 5.91
N ASN A 233 -12.29 -9.81 4.81
CA ASN A 233 -13.04 -11.06 4.69
C ASN A 233 -12.14 -12.30 4.70
N ASP A 234 -10.89 -12.19 4.26
CA ASP A 234 -9.93 -13.28 4.33
C ASP A 234 -9.34 -13.42 5.74
N LEU A 235 -9.20 -12.31 6.47
CA LEU A 235 -8.83 -12.35 7.89
C LEU A 235 -9.88 -13.11 8.72
N ILE A 236 -11.17 -12.92 8.42
CA ILE A 236 -12.26 -13.67 9.09
C ILE A 236 -12.14 -15.18 8.87
N LYS A 237 -11.62 -15.65 7.72
CA LYS A 237 -11.41 -17.09 7.46
C LYS A 237 -10.36 -17.72 8.38
N THR A 238 -9.52 -16.92 9.02
CA THR A 238 -8.54 -17.41 10.01
C THR A 238 -9.18 -17.69 11.37
N ILE A 239 -10.41 -17.20 11.59
CA ILE A 239 -11.18 -17.47 12.79
C ILE A 239 -11.82 -18.86 12.63
N PRO A 240 -11.69 -19.77 13.61
CA PRO A 240 -12.34 -21.08 13.53
C PRO A 240 -13.86 -20.94 13.42
N GLU A 241 -14.50 -21.77 12.59
CA GLU A 241 -15.93 -21.67 12.27
C GLU A 241 -16.82 -21.75 13.51
N GLU A 242 -16.38 -22.48 14.54
CA GLU A 242 -17.07 -22.61 15.82
C GLU A 242 -17.27 -21.25 16.50
N PHE A 243 -16.34 -20.31 16.29
CA PHE A 243 -16.45 -18.94 16.79
C PHE A 243 -17.38 -18.09 15.94
N LEU A 244 -17.40 -18.31 14.62
CA LEU A 244 -18.26 -17.54 13.71
C LEU A 244 -19.75 -17.82 13.94
N VAL A 245 -20.10 -19.06 14.33
CA VAL A 245 -21.49 -19.44 14.69
C VAL A 245 -22.03 -18.60 15.84
N MET A 246 -21.17 -18.10 16.74
CA MET A 246 -21.55 -17.27 17.88
C MET A 246 -21.82 -15.81 17.53
N LYS A 247 -21.65 -15.41 16.26
CA LYS A 247 -21.82 -14.04 15.78
C LYS A 247 -21.04 -13.02 16.65
N PRO A 248 -19.72 -13.18 16.77
CA PRO A 248 -18.91 -12.31 17.63
C PRO A 248 -19.01 -10.86 17.16
N SER A 249 -19.15 -9.95 18.12
CA SER A 249 -19.19 -8.51 17.89
C SER A 249 -17.78 -7.93 18.00
N ILE A 250 -17.30 -7.31 16.93
CA ILE A 250 -15.96 -6.71 16.84
C ILE A 250 -15.89 -5.49 17.77
N SER A 251 -15.07 -5.55 18.81
CA SER A 251 -14.94 -4.50 19.81
C SER A 251 -13.87 -3.48 19.47
N ASP A 252 -12.76 -3.91 18.88
CA ASP A 252 -11.63 -3.05 18.50
C ASP A 252 -10.92 -3.59 17.27
N ALA A 253 -10.32 -2.68 16.48
CA ALA A 253 -9.41 -3.05 15.41
C ALA A 253 -8.38 -1.93 15.18
N SER A 254 -7.10 -2.26 15.26
CA SER A 254 -6.02 -1.28 15.22
C SER A 254 -4.74 -1.85 14.60
N PHE A 255 -3.88 -0.97 14.09
CA PHE A 255 -2.52 -1.30 13.71
C PHE A 255 -1.57 -0.91 14.85
N TYR A 256 -0.47 -1.64 15.00
CA TYR A 256 0.54 -1.34 16.02
C TYR A 256 1.92 -1.87 15.58
N LEU A 257 2.96 -1.47 16.32
CA LEU A 257 4.31 -1.97 16.12
C LEU A 257 4.64 -3.05 17.16
N ASN A 258 5.19 -4.16 16.68
CA ASN A 258 5.79 -5.18 17.53
C ASN A 258 7.23 -5.41 17.04
N ASN A 259 8.23 -5.07 17.87
CA ASN A 259 9.65 -5.18 17.52
C ASN A 259 10.02 -4.51 16.17
N GLY A 260 9.42 -3.35 15.87
CA GLY A 260 9.65 -2.60 14.63
C GLY A 260 8.91 -3.14 13.40
N GLN A 261 8.14 -4.22 13.56
CA GLN A 261 7.33 -4.81 12.50
C GLN A 261 5.87 -4.36 12.61
N LEU A 262 5.22 -4.20 11.47
CA LEU A 262 3.80 -3.86 11.39
C LEU A 262 2.94 -5.07 11.76
N PHE A 263 2.04 -4.86 12.72
CA PHE A 263 0.99 -5.81 13.08
C PHE A 263 -0.38 -5.15 13.01
N ALA A 264 -1.40 -5.96 12.79
CA ALA A 264 -2.79 -5.60 13.00
C ALA A 264 -3.39 -6.44 14.14
N ARG A 265 -4.34 -5.83 14.85
CA ARG A 265 -5.11 -6.47 15.90
C ARG A 265 -6.59 -6.31 15.60
N VAL A 266 -7.33 -7.39 15.81
CA VAL A 266 -8.80 -7.37 15.82
C VAL A 266 -9.26 -8.04 17.10
N SER A 267 -10.05 -7.33 17.90
CA SER A 267 -10.69 -7.88 19.09
C SER A 267 -12.18 -8.04 18.86
N ALA A 268 -12.74 -9.15 19.32
CA ALA A 268 -14.17 -9.40 19.25
C ALA A 268 -14.68 -10.09 20.52
N ASN A 269 -15.95 -9.91 20.81
CA ASN A 269 -16.61 -10.49 21.98
C ASN A 269 -17.86 -11.26 21.55
N ALA A 270 -18.10 -12.41 22.16
CA ALA A 270 -19.34 -13.16 22.01
C ALA A 270 -19.89 -13.53 23.39
N LEU A 271 -21.23 -13.53 23.49
CA LEU A 271 -21.94 -14.05 24.66
C LEU A 271 -22.57 -15.38 24.28
N ILE A 272 -22.31 -16.41 25.08
CA ILE A 272 -22.97 -17.70 24.99
C ILE A 272 -23.98 -17.76 26.14
N PRO A 273 -25.28 -17.64 25.86
CA PRO A 273 -26.31 -17.75 26.88
C PRO A 273 -26.27 -19.12 27.57
N PRO A 274 -26.70 -19.23 28.85
CA PRO A 274 -26.67 -20.48 29.61
C PRO A 274 -27.32 -21.66 28.87
N GLU A 275 -28.44 -21.43 28.19
CA GLU A 275 -29.18 -22.43 27.42
C GLU A 275 -28.43 -22.99 26.21
N LYS A 276 -27.38 -22.30 25.75
CA LYS A 276 -26.54 -22.68 24.60
C LYS A 276 -25.18 -23.27 24.99
N ILE A 277 -24.81 -23.25 26.27
CA ILE A 277 -23.50 -23.74 26.73
C ILE A 277 -23.26 -25.21 26.35
N THR A 278 -24.23 -26.09 26.59
CA THR A 278 -24.08 -27.53 26.29
C THR A 278 -23.92 -27.80 24.79
N GLU A 279 -24.60 -27.02 23.95
CA GLU A 279 -24.47 -27.10 22.48
C GLU A 279 -23.08 -26.67 22.04
N TRP A 280 -22.57 -25.57 22.62
CA TRP A 280 -21.23 -25.06 22.35
C TRP A 280 -20.13 -26.02 22.81
N ILE A 281 -20.23 -26.62 24.00
CA ILE A 281 -19.26 -27.63 24.46
C ILE A 281 -19.21 -28.82 23.48
N LYS A 282 -20.38 -29.29 23.01
CA LYS A 282 -20.44 -30.37 22.01
C LYS A 282 -19.79 -29.96 20.69
N LEU A 283 -19.93 -28.70 20.28
CA LEU A 283 -19.29 -28.16 19.08
C LEU A 283 -17.76 -28.16 19.23
N MET A 284 -17.24 -27.67 20.36
CA MET A 284 -15.81 -27.64 20.66
C MET A 284 -15.19 -29.03 20.83
N MET A 285 -15.98 -30.04 21.23
CA MET A 285 -15.55 -31.43 21.33
C MET A 285 -15.53 -32.18 19.99
N LYS A 286 -16.19 -31.65 18.95
CA LYS A 286 -16.03 -32.19 17.60
C LYS A 286 -14.64 -31.80 17.11
N LYS A 287 -13.85 -32.81 16.75
CA LYS A 287 -12.49 -32.61 16.23
C LYS A 287 -12.55 -31.59 15.08
N PRO A 288 -11.69 -30.56 15.07
CA PRO A 288 -11.65 -29.60 13.97
C PRO A 288 -11.48 -30.37 12.67
N THR A 289 -12.42 -30.17 11.75
CA THR A 289 -12.37 -30.82 10.43
C THR A 289 -11.37 -30.00 9.60
N PRO A 290 -10.31 -30.63 9.05
CA PRO A 290 -9.27 -29.93 8.31
C PRO A 290 -9.81 -29.27 7.03
#